data_AF-A0A3S4TH93-F1
#
_entry.id   AF-A0A3S4TH93-F1
#
_cell.length_a   1.000
_cell.length_b   1.000
_cell.length_c   1.000
_cell.angle_alpha   90.00
_cell.angle_beta   90.00
_cell.angle_gamma   90.00
#
_symmetry.space_group_name_H-M   'P 1'
#
loop_
_entity.id
_entity.type
_entity.pdbx_description
1 polymer ?
#
loop_
_entity_poly.entity_id
_entity_poly.type
_entity_poly.pdbx_seq_one_letter_code
_entity_poly.pdbx_strand_id
1 'polypeptide(L)'
;GISGATAFHFTAYRADITYLGLVGSGANTLSVGDMAFSKGDDGAGIAVIVDDGSGAAIQLRDGMDRAYAPNPSPGDTTIAQTFNFLPADIERTATLSMFFSSVEGVISGSGPQRPSAIEVTIDGVVEVLDNVLGSHDGDEWDTFIHSVNIPAGVTSLTVQALSVDNENVGRLVASLNWITAGLSVPPGEDEQGFGEGCTPGYWKQSQHFDSWPAPYTPETQFTSGTQFSDVFEDAFPGMTLLEVLGQGGGGLKALGRHTVAALFNGKSDVSYDLSWMKVIEAFNSVYPGSKKEYEALKNEFAGLNEQGCPLN
;
A
#
# COMPACT_ATOMS: atom_id res chain seq x y z
N GLY A 1 -26.85 -6.04 -44.84
CA GLY A 1 -27.19 -5.96 -43.41
C GLY A 1 -26.62 -7.18 -42.75
N ILE A 2 -25.58 -7.03 -41.94
CA ILE A 2 -24.97 -8.15 -41.21
C ILE A 2 -25.69 -8.22 -39.87
N SER A 3 -26.56 -9.21 -39.75
CA SER A 3 -27.34 -9.50 -38.56
C SER A 3 -26.47 -10.19 -37.52
N GLY A 4 -26.48 -9.67 -36.29
CA GLY A 4 -26.21 -10.45 -35.08
C GLY A 4 -24.78 -10.42 -34.58
N ALA A 5 -24.27 -9.26 -34.17
CA ALA A 5 -23.27 -9.25 -33.11
C ALA A 5 -23.96 -9.73 -31.84
N THR A 6 -23.77 -11.00 -31.48
CA THR A 6 -24.08 -11.46 -30.12
C THR A 6 -23.21 -10.64 -29.17
N ALA A 7 -23.82 -9.77 -28.38
CA ALA A 7 -23.12 -9.10 -27.30
C ALA A 7 -22.66 -10.18 -26.31
N PHE A 8 -21.34 -10.38 -26.21
CA PHE A 8 -20.76 -11.18 -25.15
C PHE A 8 -20.76 -10.33 -23.88
N HIS A 9 -21.49 -10.78 -22.87
CA HIS A 9 -21.56 -10.11 -21.57
C HIS A 9 -20.62 -10.86 -20.61
N PHE A 10 -19.68 -10.13 -20.03
CA PHE A 10 -18.78 -10.63 -18.99
C PHE A 10 -19.11 -9.90 -17.70
N THR A 11 -19.04 -10.61 -16.58
CA THR A 11 -19.35 -10.08 -15.25
C THR A 11 -18.37 -10.66 -14.26
N ALA A 12 -17.72 -9.81 -13.46
CA ALA A 12 -17.05 -10.21 -12.23
C ALA A 12 -17.91 -9.78 -11.04
N TYR A 13 -18.00 -10.66 -10.04
CA TYR A 13 -18.62 -10.36 -8.75
C TYR A 13 -17.54 -10.19 -7.69
N ARG A 14 -17.79 -9.31 -6.72
CA ARG A 14 -16.86 -9.00 -5.63
C ARG A 14 -17.58 -9.06 -4.31
N ALA A 15 -16.88 -9.56 -3.30
CA ALA A 15 -17.32 -9.53 -1.91
C ALA A 15 -16.11 -9.28 -1.02
N ASP A 16 -16.22 -8.31 -0.11
CA ASP A 16 -15.30 -8.21 1.01
C ASP A 16 -15.65 -9.30 2.03
N ILE A 17 -14.72 -10.23 2.22
CA ILE A 17 -14.87 -11.37 3.13
C ILE A 17 -14.04 -11.22 4.41
N THR A 18 -13.42 -10.06 4.64
CA THR A 18 -12.47 -9.82 5.74
C THR A 18 -13.06 -10.17 7.10
N TYR A 19 -14.32 -9.78 7.34
CA TYR A 19 -15.01 -9.99 8.62
C TYR A 19 -15.60 -11.40 8.80
N LEU A 20 -15.50 -12.26 7.79
CA LEU A 20 -16.03 -13.63 7.87
C LEU A 20 -15.10 -14.59 8.61
N GLY A 21 -13.85 -14.19 8.88
CA GLY A 21 -12.87 -15.03 9.59
C GLY A 21 -12.47 -16.29 8.81
N LEU A 22 -12.60 -16.26 7.47
CA LEU A 22 -12.33 -17.40 6.59
C LEU A 22 -10.85 -17.57 6.24
N VAL A 23 -10.05 -16.52 6.44
CA VAL A 23 -8.61 -16.50 6.15
C VAL A 23 -7.87 -16.23 7.45
N GLY A 24 -6.97 -17.14 7.81
CA GLY A 24 -6.08 -17.00 8.96
C GLY A 24 -4.63 -17.38 8.62
N SER A 25 -3.75 -17.34 9.63
CA SER A 25 -2.36 -17.74 9.46
C SER A 25 -2.23 -19.22 9.07
N GLY A 26 -1.38 -19.50 8.09
CA GLY A 26 -1.13 -20.87 7.60
C GLY A 26 -1.98 -21.24 6.38
N ALA A 27 -2.12 -22.54 6.14
CA ALA A 27 -2.89 -23.04 5.00
C ALA A 27 -4.40 -22.87 5.25
N ASN A 28 -5.10 -22.28 4.27
CA ASN A 28 -6.55 -22.11 4.29
C ASN A 28 -7.17 -22.91 3.13
N THR A 29 -8.35 -23.46 3.36
CA THR A 29 -9.17 -24.08 2.31
C THR A 29 -10.51 -23.36 2.30
N LEU A 30 -10.86 -22.76 1.16
CA LEU A 30 -12.11 -22.04 0.97
C LEU A 30 -12.89 -22.68 -0.17
N SER A 31 -14.21 -22.76 -0.02
CA SER A 31 -15.13 -23.19 -1.06
C SER A 31 -15.94 -21.99 -1.52
N VAL A 32 -15.88 -21.68 -2.81
CA VAL A 32 -16.76 -20.70 -3.45
C VAL A 32 -17.87 -21.48 -4.14
N GLY A 33 -19.12 -21.16 -3.85
CA GLY A 33 -20.28 -21.93 -4.31
C GLY A 33 -21.53 -21.08 -4.43
N ASP A 34 -22.66 -21.75 -4.71
CA ASP A 34 -23.98 -21.12 -4.88
C ASP A 34 -24.05 -20.05 -5.99
N MET A 35 -23.14 -20.12 -6.96
CA MET A 35 -23.13 -19.30 -8.16
C MET A 35 -23.85 -20.01 -9.32
N ALA A 36 -24.69 -19.28 -10.04
CA ALA A 36 -25.45 -19.79 -11.17
C ALA A 36 -24.96 -19.14 -12.47
N PHE A 37 -24.22 -19.90 -13.28
CA PHE A 37 -23.70 -19.45 -14.57
C PHE A 37 -24.61 -19.92 -15.71
N SER A 38 -24.95 -19.01 -16.62
CA SER A 38 -25.81 -19.31 -17.78
C SER A 38 -25.02 -19.58 -19.07
N LYS A 39 -23.70 -19.34 -19.04
CA LYS A 39 -22.81 -19.37 -20.22
C LYS A 39 -21.49 -20.10 -19.91
N GLY A 40 -20.68 -19.54 -19.01
CA GLY A 40 -19.37 -20.07 -18.62
C GLY A 40 -19.01 -19.56 -17.22
N ASP A 41 -18.06 -20.25 -16.62
CA ASP A 41 -17.45 -19.94 -15.33
C ASP A 41 -15.94 -19.97 -15.54
N ASP A 42 -15.32 -18.80 -15.59
CA ASP A 42 -13.88 -18.67 -15.80
C ASP A 42 -13.10 -18.73 -14.47
N GLY A 43 -13.77 -18.98 -13.33
CA GLY A 43 -13.16 -19.15 -12.03
C GLY A 43 -13.31 -17.98 -11.05
N ALA A 44 -12.60 -18.09 -9.92
CA ALA A 44 -12.63 -17.12 -8.83
C ALA A 44 -11.25 -17.04 -8.15
N GLY A 45 -10.90 -15.84 -7.67
CA GLY A 45 -9.67 -15.57 -6.92
C GLY A 45 -9.95 -14.83 -5.62
N ILE A 46 -9.00 -14.93 -4.69
CA ILE A 46 -9.02 -14.21 -3.42
C ILE A 46 -7.76 -13.36 -3.32
N ALA A 47 -7.93 -12.05 -3.24
CA ALA A 47 -6.85 -11.13 -2.88
C ALA A 47 -6.78 -11.03 -1.35
N VAL A 48 -5.58 -11.26 -0.79
CA VAL A 48 -5.35 -11.16 0.66
C VAL A 48 -4.30 -10.09 0.91
N ILE A 49 -4.63 -9.13 1.76
CA ILE A 49 -3.67 -8.19 2.34
C ILE A 49 -3.30 -8.72 3.71
N VAL A 50 -2.02 -9.02 3.91
CA VAL A 50 -1.48 -9.54 5.17
C VAL A 50 -0.58 -8.48 5.79
N ASP A 51 -0.76 -8.26 7.09
CA ASP A 51 0.19 -7.53 7.92
C ASP A 51 1.07 -8.54 8.65
N ASP A 52 2.33 -8.62 8.25
CA ASP A 52 3.35 -9.46 8.88
C ASP A 52 4.30 -8.65 9.78
N GLY A 53 3.96 -7.39 10.05
CA GLY A 53 4.80 -6.44 10.78
C GLY A 53 5.79 -5.67 9.89
N SER A 54 5.91 -6.02 8.60
CA SER A 54 6.60 -5.17 7.63
C SER A 54 5.65 -4.07 7.13
N GLY A 55 6.16 -2.84 7.02
CA GLY A 55 5.42 -1.76 6.38
C GLY A 55 5.32 -2.00 4.86
N ALA A 56 4.23 -1.53 4.24
CA ALA A 56 4.12 -1.42 2.78
C ALA A 56 3.04 -0.42 2.38
N ALA A 57 3.28 0.32 1.31
CA ALA A 57 2.24 1.06 0.61
C ALA A 57 1.48 0.10 -0.31
N ILE A 58 0.19 -0.12 -0.01
CA ILE A 58 -0.65 -1.06 -0.74
C ILE A 58 -1.75 -0.31 -1.48
N GLN A 59 -1.93 -0.65 -2.75
CA GLN A 59 -3.02 -0.14 -3.59
C GLN A 59 -3.68 -1.27 -4.34
N LEU A 60 -5.01 -1.22 -4.41
CA LEU A 60 -5.81 -2.11 -5.23
C LEU A 60 -6.49 -1.33 -6.36
N ARG A 61 -6.60 -1.96 -7.51
CA ARG A 61 -7.43 -1.55 -8.65
C ARG A 61 -8.36 -2.70 -8.93
N ASP A 62 -9.65 -2.42 -8.81
CA ASP A 62 -10.68 -3.43 -8.94
C ASP A 62 -11.69 -2.95 -9.98
N GLY A 63 -11.60 -3.51 -11.19
CA GLY A 63 -12.44 -3.19 -12.34
C GLY A 63 -12.27 -4.33 -13.34
N MET A 64 -13.36 -4.87 -13.89
CA MET A 64 -13.23 -5.79 -15.01
C MET A 64 -12.98 -4.95 -16.26
N ASP A 65 -11.78 -5.04 -16.81
CA ASP A 65 -11.40 -4.43 -18.08
C ASP A 65 -11.07 -5.52 -19.09
N ARG A 66 -11.66 -5.43 -20.28
CA ARG A 66 -11.63 -6.51 -21.26
C ARG A 66 -10.96 -6.06 -22.55
N ALA A 67 -10.05 -6.89 -23.04
CA ALA A 67 -9.44 -6.72 -24.36
C ALA A 67 -9.61 -7.97 -25.22
N TYR A 68 -9.96 -7.76 -26.48
CA TYR A 68 -9.81 -8.76 -27.53
C TYR A 68 -9.61 -8.03 -28.86
N ALA A 69 -8.38 -8.05 -29.39
CA ALA A 69 -7.97 -7.18 -30.51
C ALA A 69 -8.89 -7.22 -31.75
N PRO A 70 -9.54 -8.33 -32.11
CA PRO A 70 -10.50 -8.36 -33.22
C PRO A 70 -11.81 -7.56 -33.00
N ASN A 71 -12.08 -7.08 -31.78
CA ASN A 71 -13.22 -6.20 -31.53
C ASN A 71 -12.98 -4.78 -32.07
N PRO A 72 -14.04 -3.98 -32.26
CA PRO A 72 -13.88 -2.55 -32.44
C PRO A 72 -13.49 -1.87 -31.12
N SER A 73 -12.72 -0.77 -31.21
CA SER A 73 -12.50 0.15 -30.09
C SER A 73 -13.82 0.59 -29.43
N PRO A 74 -13.88 0.63 -28.09
CA PRO A 74 -12.76 0.45 -27.15
C PRO A 74 -12.51 -1.01 -26.69
N GLY A 75 -13.20 -2.02 -27.26
CA GLY A 75 -13.13 -3.41 -26.77
C GLY A 75 -11.93 -4.22 -27.28
N ASP A 76 -11.02 -3.59 -27.99
CA ASP A 76 -9.78 -4.14 -28.53
C ASP A 76 -8.58 -4.01 -27.56
N THR A 77 -8.68 -3.15 -26.55
CA THR A 77 -7.62 -2.88 -25.59
C THR A 77 -8.17 -2.68 -24.18
N THR A 78 -7.34 -2.92 -23.15
CA THR A 78 -7.60 -2.42 -21.80
C THR A 78 -7.12 -0.96 -21.67
N ILE A 79 -7.40 -0.34 -20.54
CA ILE A 79 -6.90 0.98 -20.14
C ILE A 79 -5.78 0.80 -19.13
N ALA A 80 -4.63 1.41 -19.40
CA ALA A 80 -3.49 1.41 -18.49
C ALA A 80 -3.88 1.96 -17.09
N GLN A 81 -3.46 1.24 -16.05
CA GLN A 81 -3.69 1.63 -14.66
C GLN A 81 -2.37 2.12 -14.05
N THR A 82 -2.44 3.27 -13.37
CA THR A 82 -1.27 3.84 -12.68
C THR A 82 -1.40 3.71 -11.17
N PHE A 83 -0.32 3.26 -10.54
CA PHE A 83 -0.13 3.20 -9.11
C PHE A 83 0.86 4.29 -8.70
N ASN A 84 0.47 5.14 -7.75
CA ASN A 84 1.32 6.23 -7.27
C ASN A 84 1.83 5.91 -5.87
N PHE A 85 3.10 6.10 -5.61
CA PHE A 85 3.74 5.83 -4.32
C PHE A 85 4.74 6.93 -3.99
N LEU A 86 5.12 7.02 -2.71
CA LEU A 86 6.17 7.95 -2.29
C LEU A 86 7.52 7.49 -2.88
N PRO A 87 8.40 8.42 -3.28
CA PRO A 87 9.76 8.08 -3.66
C PRO A 87 10.54 7.59 -2.44
N ALA A 88 11.66 6.92 -2.70
CA ALA A 88 12.65 6.53 -1.70
C ALA A 88 14.05 6.76 -2.27
N ASP A 89 15.04 6.99 -1.42
CA ASP A 89 16.44 7.18 -1.85
C ASP A 89 17.16 5.88 -2.23
N ILE A 90 16.48 4.74 -2.04
CA ILE A 90 16.94 3.43 -2.47
C ILE A 90 16.04 2.79 -3.51
N GLU A 91 16.63 1.85 -4.23
CA GLU A 91 15.90 0.87 -5.02
C GLU A 91 15.07 -0.04 -4.12
N ARG A 92 13.84 -0.35 -4.55
CA ARG A 92 12.90 -1.22 -3.83
C ARG A 92 12.34 -2.27 -4.77
N THR A 93 12.02 -3.45 -4.23
CA THR A 93 11.32 -4.49 -4.98
C THR A 93 9.85 -4.51 -4.58
N ALA A 94 8.97 -4.07 -5.46
CA ALA A 94 7.53 -4.17 -5.27
C ALA A 94 6.98 -5.51 -5.76
N THR A 95 5.80 -5.87 -5.26
CA THR A 95 5.03 -7.04 -5.73
C THR A 95 3.76 -6.55 -6.42
N LEU A 96 3.62 -6.89 -7.70
CA LEU A 96 2.43 -6.69 -8.51
C LEU A 96 1.66 -8.01 -8.61
N SER A 97 0.43 -8.04 -8.11
CA SER A 97 -0.47 -9.21 -8.16
C SER A 97 -1.69 -8.90 -9.01
N MET A 98 -2.07 -9.78 -9.93
CA MET A 98 -3.15 -9.55 -10.90
C MET A 98 -3.97 -10.81 -11.11
N PHE A 99 -5.27 -10.65 -11.38
CA PHE A 99 -6.15 -11.76 -11.78
C PHE A 99 -6.64 -11.58 -13.21
N PHE A 100 -6.59 -12.67 -13.97
CA PHE A 100 -7.06 -12.75 -15.33
C PHE A 100 -8.02 -13.92 -15.52
N SER A 101 -9.03 -13.70 -16.35
CA SER A 101 -9.94 -14.74 -16.83
C SER A 101 -10.09 -14.70 -18.35
N SER A 102 -10.75 -15.71 -18.92
CA SER A 102 -10.94 -15.91 -20.36
C SER A 102 -9.64 -16.14 -21.14
N VAL A 103 -8.52 -16.31 -20.43
CA VAL A 103 -7.20 -16.53 -21.03
C VAL A 103 -7.04 -18.00 -21.38
N GLU A 104 -6.98 -18.31 -22.68
CA GLU A 104 -6.94 -19.68 -23.18
C GLU A 104 -5.52 -20.26 -23.13
N GLY A 105 -5.42 -21.52 -22.70
CA GLY A 105 -4.21 -22.33 -22.76
C GLY A 105 -4.46 -23.81 -22.55
N VAL A 106 -3.40 -24.58 -22.32
CA VAL A 106 -3.46 -26.06 -22.41
C VAL A 106 -4.48 -26.67 -21.45
N ILE A 107 -4.63 -26.10 -20.25
CA ILE A 107 -5.56 -26.59 -19.23
C ILE A 107 -7.01 -26.38 -19.64
N SER A 108 -7.31 -25.31 -20.39
CA SER A 108 -8.68 -25.02 -20.84
C SER A 108 -9.26 -26.03 -21.84
N GLY A 109 -8.41 -26.88 -22.43
CA GLY A 109 -8.83 -27.88 -23.41
C GLY A 109 -9.32 -27.31 -24.74
N SER A 110 -9.35 -25.98 -24.90
CA SER A 110 -9.84 -25.28 -26.09
C SER A 110 -8.79 -25.07 -27.18
N GLY A 111 -7.49 -25.15 -26.83
CA GLY A 111 -6.41 -24.92 -27.77
C GLY A 111 -5.06 -24.67 -27.12
N PRO A 112 -4.02 -24.36 -27.93
CA PRO A 112 -2.76 -23.87 -27.39
C PRO A 112 -2.94 -22.46 -26.83
N GLN A 113 -2.02 -22.03 -25.97
CA GLN A 113 -2.00 -20.69 -25.39
C GLN A 113 -2.23 -19.59 -26.43
N ARG A 114 -3.10 -18.62 -26.14
CA ARG A 114 -3.35 -17.50 -27.05
C ARG A 114 -2.47 -16.29 -26.74
N PRO A 115 -1.91 -15.61 -27.75
CA PRO A 115 -0.95 -14.54 -27.49
C PRO A 115 -1.53 -13.36 -26.70
N SER A 116 -0.77 -12.86 -25.73
CA SER A 116 -1.08 -11.66 -24.94
C SER A 116 0.19 -11.05 -24.37
N ALA A 117 0.12 -9.84 -23.84
CA ALA A 117 1.24 -9.21 -23.14
C ALA A 117 0.76 -8.47 -21.90
N ILE A 118 1.63 -8.36 -20.90
CA ILE A 118 1.49 -7.39 -19.81
C ILE A 118 2.64 -6.40 -19.95
N GLU A 119 2.32 -5.12 -20.10
CA GLU A 119 3.29 -4.04 -20.12
C GLU A 119 3.37 -3.41 -18.72
N VAL A 120 4.56 -3.37 -18.15
CA VAL A 120 4.86 -2.69 -16.88
C VAL A 120 5.83 -1.55 -17.18
N THR A 121 5.35 -0.32 -17.03
CA THR A 121 6.13 0.90 -17.26
C THR A 121 6.59 1.50 -15.93
N ILE A 122 7.89 1.66 -15.78
CA ILE A 122 8.51 2.32 -14.63
C ILE A 122 9.66 3.23 -15.08
N ASP A 123 9.69 4.46 -14.57
CA ASP A 123 10.68 5.48 -14.96
C ASP A 123 10.81 5.68 -16.49
N GLY A 124 9.69 5.56 -17.21
CA GLY A 124 9.64 5.64 -18.67
C GLY A 124 10.20 4.42 -19.41
N VAL A 125 10.68 3.40 -18.69
CA VAL A 125 11.11 2.11 -19.25
C VAL A 125 9.92 1.15 -19.24
N VAL A 126 9.66 0.50 -20.38
CA VAL A 126 8.60 -0.51 -20.53
C VAL A 126 9.21 -1.90 -20.48
N GLU A 127 8.84 -2.68 -19.47
CA GLU A 127 9.01 -4.13 -19.45
C GLU A 127 7.80 -4.78 -20.13
N VAL A 128 8.04 -5.65 -21.11
CA VAL A 128 7.00 -6.39 -21.83
C VAL A 128 7.08 -7.86 -21.45
N LEU A 129 5.99 -8.37 -20.88
CA LEU A 129 5.85 -9.75 -20.43
C LEU A 129 4.93 -10.49 -21.40
N ASP A 130 5.51 -10.98 -22.49
CA ASP A 130 4.79 -11.70 -23.53
C ASP A 130 4.40 -13.10 -23.08
N ASN A 131 3.15 -13.46 -23.36
CA ASN A 131 2.63 -14.82 -23.25
C ASN A 131 2.84 -15.45 -21.87
N VAL A 132 2.64 -14.65 -20.81
CA VAL A 132 2.65 -15.14 -19.41
C VAL A 132 1.29 -15.67 -18.95
N LEU A 133 0.21 -15.41 -19.70
CA LEU A 133 -1.15 -15.85 -19.42
C LEU A 133 -1.53 -17.04 -20.32
N GLY A 134 -1.91 -18.17 -19.72
CA GLY A 134 -2.11 -19.45 -20.40
C GLY A 134 -2.93 -20.49 -19.62
N SER A 135 -3.86 -20.05 -18.76
CA SER A 135 -4.69 -20.94 -17.93
C SER A 135 -3.86 -21.81 -16.98
N HIS A 136 -2.85 -21.25 -16.32
CA HIS A 136 -1.94 -22.00 -15.45
C HIS A 136 -2.56 -22.37 -14.09
N ASP A 137 -3.49 -21.55 -13.60
CA ASP A 137 -4.08 -21.69 -12.26
C ASP A 137 -5.52 -22.23 -12.27
N GLY A 138 -6.06 -22.54 -13.46
CA GLY A 138 -7.40 -23.08 -13.62
C GLY A 138 -7.85 -22.99 -15.08
N ASP A 139 -9.00 -23.59 -15.37
CA ASP A 139 -9.63 -23.44 -16.68
C ASP A 139 -9.93 -21.95 -16.93
N GLU A 140 -9.36 -21.41 -18.01
CA GLU A 140 -9.41 -19.99 -18.38
C GLU A 140 -8.98 -18.97 -17.30
N TRP A 141 -8.30 -19.40 -16.23
CA TRP A 141 -7.90 -18.56 -15.09
C TRP A 141 -6.38 -18.50 -14.91
N ASP A 142 -5.88 -17.29 -14.64
CA ASP A 142 -4.50 -17.06 -14.22
C ASP A 142 -4.43 -16.07 -13.05
N THR A 143 -3.61 -16.43 -12.06
CA THR A 143 -3.11 -15.55 -11.02
C THR A 143 -1.68 -15.18 -11.35
N PHE A 144 -1.45 -13.91 -11.67
CA PHE A 144 -0.14 -13.41 -12.05
C PHE A 144 0.47 -12.63 -10.90
N ILE A 145 1.69 -13.00 -10.49
CA ILE A 145 2.47 -12.28 -9.48
C ILE A 145 3.84 -11.98 -10.06
N HIS A 146 4.22 -10.70 -10.06
CA HIS A 146 5.48 -10.22 -10.61
C HIS A 146 6.21 -9.33 -9.63
N SER A 147 7.51 -9.54 -9.50
CA SER A 147 8.38 -8.64 -8.74
C SER A 147 8.84 -7.52 -9.65
N VAL A 148 8.56 -6.28 -9.28
CA VAL A 148 8.95 -5.11 -10.04
C VAL A 148 10.05 -4.35 -9.32
N ASN A 149 11.15 -4.10 -10.00
CA ASN A 149 12.21 -3.26 -9.48
C ASN A 149 11.83 -1.78 -9.62
N ILE A 150 11.80 -1.05 -8.50
CA ILE A 150 11.50 0.38 -8.42
C ILE A 150 12.81 1.13 -8.14
N PRO A 151 13.36 1.86 -9.12
CA PRO A 151 14.54 2.70 -8.90
C PRO A 151 14.29 3.78 -7.85
N ALA A 152 15.38 4.25 -7.22
CA ALA A 152 15.34 5.38 -6.29
C ALA A 152 14.71 6.63 -6.95
N GLY A 153 13.94 7.39 -6.18
CA GLY A 153 13.28 8.63 -6.62
C GLY A 153 12.01 8.44 -7.47
N VAL A 154 11.70 7.22 -7.92
CA VAL A 154 10.51 6.94 -8.73
C VAL A 154 9.24 7.00 -7.87
N THR A 155 8.17 7.57 -8.44
CA THR A 155 6.91 7.85 -7.73
C THR A 155 5.69 7.13 -8.30
N SER A 156 5.85 6.42 -9.43
CA SER A 156 4.74 5.74 -10.07
C SER A 156 5.15 4.55 -10.89
N LEU A 157 4.22 3.61 -11.03
CA LEU A 157 4.27 2.47 -11.94
C LEU A 157 2.96 2.43 -12.73
N THR A 158 3.04 2.20 -14.03
CA THR A 158 1.86 2.01 -14.90
C THR A 158 1.86 0.58 -15.43
N VAL A 159 0.70 -0.07 -15.45
CA VAL A 159 0.53 -1.43 -16.00
C VAL A 159 -0.64 -1.49 -16.96
N GLN A 160 -0.51 -2.27 -18.02
CA GLN A 160 -1.57 -2.54 -18.98
C GLN A 160 -1.50 -3.98 -19.49
N ALA A 161 -2.65 -4.65 -19.61
CA ALA A 161 -2.75 -5.97 -20.22
C ALA A 161 -3.28 -5.88 -21.66
N LEU A 162 -2.64 -6.56 -22.60
CA LEU A 162 -2.87 -6.39 -24.02
C LEU A 162 -3.20 -7.71 -24.71
N SER A 163 -4.19 -7.66 -25.61
CA SER A 163 -4.50 -8.73 -26.56
C SER A 163 -3.62 -8.52 -27.80
N VAL A 164 -2.44 -9.14 -27.85
CA VAL A 164 -1.43 -8.86 -28.88
C VAL A 164 -0.55 -10.09 -29.16
N ASP A 165 0.03 -10.16 -30.36
CA ASP A 165 0.98 -11.20 -30.79
C ASP A 165 2.34 -10.59 -31.13
N ASN A 166 3.05 -10.07 -30.12
CA ASN A 166 4.35 -9.40 -30.29
C ASN A 166 5.41 -10.34 -30.88
N GLU A 167 5.35 -11.63 -30.52
CA GLU A 167 6.28 -12.66 -31.00
C GLU A 167 5.95 -13.15 -32.41
N ASN A 168 4.86 -12.66 -33.03
CA ASN A 168 4.41 -13.06 -34.37
C ASN A 168 4.22 -14.58 -34.52
N VAL A 169 3.64 -15.23 -33.51
CA VAL A 169 3.36 -16.67 -33.53
C VAL A 169 2.28 -17.01 -34.57
N GLY A 170 1.49 -16.02 -35.00
CA GLY A 170 0.46 -16.17 -36.03
C GLY A 170 -0.82 -16.86 -35.52
N ARG A 171 -1.00 -16.89 -34.20
CA ARG A 171 -2.19 -17.44 -33.53
C ARG A 171 -3.21 -16.33 -33.25
N LEU A 172 -4.45 -16.72 -33.02
CA LEU A 172 -5.48 -15.80 -32.57
C LEU A 172 -5.13 -15.28 -31.16
N VAL A 173 -4.95 -13.97 -31.01
CA VAL A 173 -4.65 -13.31 -29.72
C VAL A 173 -5.70 -13.60 -28.65
N ALA A 174 -5.33 -13.53 -27.38
CA ALA A 174 -6.20 -13.84 -26.26
C ALA A 174 -7.40 -12.90 -26.20
N SER A 175 -8.58 -13.45 -25.93
CA SER A 175 -9.62 -12.68 -25.26
C SER A 175 -9.22 -12.67 -23.79
N LEU A 176 -9.12 -11.52 -23.14
CA LEU A 176 -8.72 -11.47 -21.74
C LEU A 176 -9.63 -10.53 -20.96
N ASN A 177 -9.95 -10.94 -19.73
CA ASN A 177 -10.57 -10.10 -18.72
C ASN A 177 -9.54 -9.85 -17.63
N TRP A 178 -9.09 -8.61 -17.50
CA TRP A 178 -8.27 -8.17 -16.38
C TRP A 178 -9.20 -7.73 -15.25
N ILE A 179 -9.21 -8.47 -14.13
CA ILE A 179 -10.24 -8.34 -13.10
C ILE A 179 -9.79 -7.46 -11.92
N THR A 180 -8.53 -7.63 -11.52
CA THR A 180 -7.93 -6.91 -10.40
C THR A 180 -6.43 -6.75 -10.60
N ALA A 181 -5.87 -5.70 -9.99
CA ALA A 181 -4.44 -5.55 -9.79
C ALA A 181 -4.17 -4.95 -8.41
N GLY A 182 -3.21 -5.52 -7.69
CA GLY A 182 -2.69 -5.01 -6.43
C GLY A 182 -1.20 -4.74 -6.55
N LEU A 183 -0.76 -3.60 -6.02
CA LEU A 183 0.66 -3.28 -5.88
C LEU A 183 0.98 -3.14 -4.39
N SER A 184 1.98 -3.89 -3.94
CA SER A 184 2.61 -3.73 -2.63
C SER A 184 4.01 -3.19 -2.83
N VAL A 185 4.29 -2.00 -2.28
CA VAL A 185 5.59 -1.36 -2.35
C VAL A 185 6.19 -1.29 -0.94
N PRO A 186 7.35 -1.91 -0.69
CA PRO A 186 8.04 -1.76 0.58
C PRO A 186 8.38 -0.29 0.88
N PRO A 187 8.58 0.06 2.15
CA PRO A 187 9.09 1.36 2.57
C PRO A 187 10.47 1.67 1.98
N GLY A 188 10.82 2.96 1.94
CA GLY A 188 12.19 3.41 1.67
C GLY A 188 13.13 3.19 2.87
N GLU A 189 14.44 3.39 2.66
CA GLU A 189 15.42 3.45 3.78
C GLU A 189 15.11 4.59 4.76
N ASP A 190 14.52 5.68 4.28
CA ASP A 190 14.04 6.81 5.08
C ASP A 190 12.80 6.46 5.94
N GLU A 191 12.22 5.29 5.70
CA GLU A 191 11.16 4.68 6.52
C GLU A 191 11.72 3.51 7.36
N GLN A 192 13.03 3.18 7.23
CA GLN A 192 13.74 2.06 7.88
C GLN A 192 15.22 2.39 8.20
N GLY A 193 15.49 3.32 9.12
CA GLY A 193 16.60 3.14 10.08
C GLY A 193 17.92 3.89 9.88
N PHE A 194 17.95 5.03 9.19
CA PHE A 194 19.06 6.02 9.31
C PHE A 194 18.57 7.44 9.62
N GLY A 195 17.35 7.57 10.15
CA GLY A 195 16.79 8.87 10.45
C GLY A 195 17.60 9.71 11.43
N GLU A 196 17.22 10.97 11.51
CA GLU A 196 17.71 11.93 12.48
C GLU A 196 16.67 12.09 13.58
N GLY A 197 17.09 12.40 14.80
CA GLY A 197 16.16 12.52 15.93
C GLY A 197 16.69 13.40 17.04
N CYS A 198 15.91 14.41 17.42
CA CYS A 198 16.15 15.22 18.59
C CYS A 198 15.34 14.68 19.78
N THR A 199 16.03 14.44 20.90
CA THR A 199 15.42 13.84 22.10
C THR A 199 14.39 14.77 22.77
N PRO A 200 13.51 14.26 23.64
CA PRO A 200 12.69 15.13 24.51
C PRO A 200 13.53 16.13 25.32
N GLY A 201 14.79 15.78 25.59
CA GLY A 201 15.75 16.63 26.28
C GLY A 201 16.18 17.84 25.48
N TYR A 202 16.22 17.77 24.14
CA TYR A 202 16.48 18.90 23.24
C TYR A 202 15.27 19.82 23.21
N TRP A 203 14.10 19.28 22.84
CA TRP A 203 12.89 20.05 22.60
C TRP A 203 12.37 20.82 23.82
N LYS A 204 12.65 20.35 25.04
CA LYS A 204 12.18 21.01 26.27
C LYS A 204 13.02 22.21 26.71
N GLN A 205 14.21 22.40 26.16
CA GLN A 205 15.14 23.41 26.66
C GLN A 205 14.90 24.73 25.95
N SER A 206 14.91 25.83 26.72
CA SER A 206 14.51 27.13 26.19
C SER A 206 15.44 27.67 25.10
N GLN A 207 16.70 27.21 25.03
CA GLN A 207 17.61 27.60 23.95
C GLN A 207 17.28 26.99 22.59
N HIS A 208 16.41 25.96 22.51
CA HIS A 208 16.02 25.30 21.26
C HIS A 208 14.55 25.60 20.87
N PHE A 209 13.92 26.56 21.54
CA PHE A 209 12.52 26.95 21.30
C PHE A 209 12.30 27.59 19.93
N ASP A 210 13.35 28.13 19.31
CA ASP A 210 13.35 28.62 17.94
C ASP A 210 13.24 27.49 16.90
N SER A 211 13.57 26.25 17.28
CA SER A 211 13.44 25.07 16.43
C SER A 211 12.02 24.48 16.45
N TRP A 212 11.12 24.94 17.32
CA TRP A 212 9.78 24.37 17.41
C TRP A 212 9.01 24.59 16.10
N PRO A 213 8.49 23.52 15.48
CA PRO A 213 7.84 23.65 14.18
C PRO A 213 6.48 24.33 14.31
N ALA A 214 6.15 25.19 13.34
CA ALA A 214 4.84 25.81 13.28
C ALA A 214 3.70 24.75 13.19
N PRO A 215 2.53 25.00 13.81
CA PRO A 215 2.14 26.19 14.56
C PRO A 215 2.49 26.14 16.05
N TYR A 216 3.27 25.15 16.51
CA TYR A 216 3.51 24.93 17.93
C TYR A 216 4.44 26.00 18.49
N THR A 217 4.09 26.50 19.68
CA THR A 217 4.94 27.43 20.42
C THR A 217 5.12 26.92 21.85
N PRO A 218 6.25 27.22 22.50
CA PRO A 218 6.52 26.84 23.89
C PRO A 218 5.76 27.72 24.89
N GLU A 219 4.86 28.60 24.43
CA GLU A 219 4.17 29.55 25.29
C GLU A 219 3.23 28.83 26.26
N THR A 220 3.27 29.24 27.52
CA THR A 220 2.45 28.69 28.60
C THR A 220 1.03 29.25 28.62
N GLN A 221 0.67 30.09 27.63
CA GLN A 221 -0.66 30.66 27.53
C GLN A 221 -1.51 29.79 26.60
N PHE A 222 -2.67 29.36 27.11
CA PHE A 222 -3.67 28.48 26.47
C PHE A 222 -4.22 29.04 25.15
N THR A 223 -3.39 29.11 24.13
CA THR A 223 -3.75 29.37 22.74
C THR A 223 -3.96 28.03 22.03
N SER A 224 -4.88 27.95 21.06
CA SER A 224 -5.12 26.70 20.32
C SER A 224 -3.84 26.21 19.65
N GLY A 225 -3.51 24.92 19.79
CA GLY A 225 -2.28 24.31 19.31
C GLY A 225 -1.15 24.26 20.33
N THR A 226 -1.40 24.63 21.59
CA THR A 226 -0.41 24.51 22.68
C THR A 226 -0.72 23.35 23.63
N GLN A 227 -1.97 22.88 23.69
CA GLN A 227 -2.37 21.79 24.56
C GLN A 227 -2.05 20.44 23.92
N PHE A 228 -1.75 19.44 24.75
CA PHE A 228 -1.56 18.08 24.26
C PHE A 228 -2.83 17.56 23.57
N SER A 229 -4.00 17.87 24.14
CA SER A 229 -5.33 17.51 23.62
C SER A 229 -5.74 18.24 22.34
N ASP A 230 -5.00 19.27 21.92
CA ASP A 230 -5.22 19.92 20.61
C ASP A 230 -4.66 19.06 19.46
N VAL A 231 -3.79 18.10 19.77
CA VAL A 231 -3.04 17.29 18.78
C VAL A 231 -3.31 15.80 18.93
N PHE A 232 -3.48 15.32 20.16
CA PHE A 232 -3.65 13.92 20.51
C PHE A 232 -4.92 13.70 21.34
N GLU A 233 -5.30 12.44 21.55
CA GLU A 233 -6.31 12.08 22.55
C GLU A 233 -5.91 12.57 23.94
N ASP A 234 -6.89 13.00 24.74
CA ASP A 234 -6.67 13.72 26.00
C ASP A 234 -6.12 12.82 27.13
N ALA A 235 -4.82 12.57 27.06
CA ALA A 235 -4.04 11.78 28.01
C ALA A 235 -3.38 12.59 29.11
N PHE A 236 -3.29 13.91 28.91
CA PHE A 236 -2.67 14.85 29.82
C PHE A 236 -3.58 16.07 30.00
N PRO A 237 -4.72 15.91 30.71
CA PRO A 237 -5.74 16.94 30.79
C PRO A 237 -5.19 18.27 31.30
N GLY A 238 -5.37 19.32 30.49
CA GLY A 238 -4.97 20.69 30.80
C GLY A 238 -3.46 20.95 30.71
N MET A 239 -2.67 20.00 30.21
CA MET A 239 -1.24 20.19 30.01
C MET A 239 -0.90 20.64 28.59
N THR A 240 0.07 21.54 28.49
CA THR A 240 0.71 21.94 27.26
C THR A 240 1.71 20.90 26.76
N LEU A 241 2.09 20.99 25.47
CA LEU A 241 3.16 20.16 24.89
C LEU A 241 4.49 20.32 25.66
N LEU A 242 4.82 21.54 26.10
CA LEU A 242 6.02 21.81 26.90
C LEU A 242 5.96 21.15 28.29
N GLU A 243 4.81 21.20 28.96
CA GLU A 243 4.62 20.56 30.26
C GLU A 243 4.67 19.03 30.17
N VAL A 244 4.18 18.46 29.06
CA VAL A 244 4.28 17.02 28.78
C VAL A 244 5.74 16.63 28.56
N LEU A 245 6.49 17.37 27.73
CA LEU A 245 7.95 17.19 27.56
C LEU A 245 8.72 17.25 28.89
N GLY A 246 8.26 18.08 29.82
CA GLY A 246 8.84 18.27 31.14
C GLY A 246 8.52 17.18 32.18
N GLN A 247 7.64 16.21 31.88
CA GLN A 247 7.24 15.20 32.85
C GLN A 247 8.41 14.32 33.33
N GLY A 248 8.34 13.84 34.57
CA GLY A 248 9.21 12.78 35.08
C GLY A 248 8.59 11.39 35.00
N GLY A 249 9.38 10.35 35.28
CA GLY A 249 8.89 8.97 35.44
C GLY A 249 8.70 8.18 34.15
N GLY A 250 8.11 6.97 34.30
CA GLY A 250 7.84 5.98 33.24
C GLY A 250 6.37 5.91 32.80
N GLY A 251 6.00 4.87 32.07
CA GLY A 251 4.64 4.61 31.59
C GLY A 251 4.12 5.72 30.67
N LEU A 252 2.85 6.09 30.84
CA LEU A 252 2.20 7.14 30.03
C LEU A 252 3.02 8.43 30.00
N LYS A 253 3.59 8.85 31.15
CA LYS A 253 4.43 10.06 31.22
C LYS A 253 5.68 9.97 30.36
N ALA A 254 6.32 8.80 30.29
CA ALA A 254 7.46 8.61 29.40
C ALA A 254 7.03 8.59 27.93
N LEU A 255 5.91 7.92 27.62
CA LEU A 255 5.34 7.93 26.28
C LEU A 255 5.05 9.37 25.83
N GLY A 256 4.31 10.15 26.62
CA GLY A 256 3.97 11.53 26.29
C GLY A 256 5.19 12.39 25.94
N ARG A 257 6.29 12.27 26.70
CA ARG A 257 7.54 12.97 26.38
C ARG A 257 8.09 12.61 25.00
N HIS A 258 8.20 11.31 24.72
CA HIS A 258 8.73 10.83 23.44
C HIS A 258 7.77 11.07 22.27
N THR A 259 6.46 11.07 22.52
CA THR A 259 5.44 11.42 21.53
C THR A 259 5.55 12.87 21.09
N VAL A 260 5.69 13.82 22.03
CA VAL A 260 5.85 15.24 21.65
C VAL A 260 7.17 15.45 20.89
N ALA A 261 8.26 14.80 21.30
CA ALA A 261 9.52 14.85 20.56
C ALA A 261 9.39 14.28 19.14
N ALA A 262 8.72 13.13 19.00
CA ALA A 262 8.47 12.48 17.72
C ALA A 262 7.62 13.36 16.79
N LEU A 263 6.59 14.02 17.34
CA LEU A 263 5.77 14.97 16.60
C LEU A 263 6.61 16.11 16.03
N PHE A 264 7.51 16.69 16.84
CA PHE A 264 8.34 17.80 16.43
C PHE A 264 9.41 17.40 15.44
N ASN A 265 10.07 16.26 15.63
CA ASN A 265 11.00 15.72 14.64
C ASN A 265 10.30 15.54 13.28
N GLY A 266 9.15 14.86 13.23
CA GLY A 266 8.40 14.64 11.99
C GLY A 266 7.70 15.88 11.39
N LYS A 267 7.74 17.04 12.07
CA LYS A 267 7.19 18.33 11.59
C LYS A 267 8.28 19.35 11.24
N SER A 268 9.53 19.09 11.58
CA SER A 268 10.68 19.97 11.36
C SER A 268 11.48 19.51 10.16
N ASP A 269 12.58 20.19 9.87
CA ASP A 269 13.56 19.78 8.84
C ASP A 269 14.47 18.61 9.30
N VAL A 270 14.05 17.87 10.33
CA VAL A 270 14.75 16.66 10.81
C VAL A 270 14.33 15.51 9.92
N SER A 271 15.28 14.73 9.40
CA SER A 271 15.00 13.53 8.61
C SER A 271 14.47 12.39 9.48
N TYR A 272 13.32 12.58 10.12
CA TYR A 272 12.74 11.64 11.07
C TYR A 272 12.02 10.48 10.36
N ASP A 273 12.28 9.24 10.80
CA ASP A 273 11.76 8.01 10.18
C ASP A 273 10.21 7.88 10.18
N LEU A 274 9.49 8.75 10.91
CA LEU A 274 8.02 8.77 10.94
C LEU A 274 7.47 10.13 10.52
N SER A 275 6.42 10.13 9.70
CA SER A 275 5.62 11.34 9.51
C SER A 275 4.90 11.75 10.81
N TRP A 276 4.72 13.06 11.02
CA TRP A 276 3.98 13.59 12.17
C TRP A 276 2.55 13.03 12.29
N MET A 277 1.89 12.67 11.18
CA MET A 277 0.57 12.03 11.19
C MET A 277 0.62 10.63 11.80
N LYS A 278 1.65 9.84 11.44
CA LYS A 278 1.85 8.50 12.00
C LYS A 278 2.12 8.52 13.49
N VAL A 279 2.81 9.55 13.99
CA VAL A 279 3.01 9.75 15.44
C VAL A 279 1.68 9.95 16.17
N ILE A 280 0.77 10.76 15.59
CA ILE A 280 -0.57 11.00 16.16
C ILE A 280 -1.40 9.71 16.15
N GLU A 281 -1.45 9.01 15.02
CA GLU A 281 -2.16 7.73 14.90
C GLU A 281 -1.64 6.69 15.89
N ALA A 282 -0.33 6.55 16.01
CA ALA A 282 0.29 5.58 16.90
C ALA A 282 -0.02 5.89 18.37
N PHE A 283 0.07 7.16 18.81
CA PHE A 283 -0.30 7.52 20.18
C PHE A 283 -1.79 7.29 20.47
N ASN A 284 -2.67 7.77 19.59
CA ASN A 284 -4.13 7.67 19.78
C ASN A 284 -4.64 6.23 19.71
N SER A 285 -3.97 5.33 19.00
CA SER A 285 -4.33 3.91 18.98
C SER A 285 -3.97 3.17 20.27
N VAL A 286 -3.00 3.68 21.04
CA VAL A 286 -2.54 3.08 22.30
C VAL A 286 -3.24 3.69 23.52
N TYR A 287 -3.74 4.93 23.43
CA TYR A 287 -4.42 5.60 24.55
C TYR A 287 -5.95 5.53 24.44
N PRO A 288 -6.68 5.16 25.51
CA PRO A 288 -6.19 4.67 26.79
C PRO A 288 -5.71 3.21 26.73
N GLY A 289 -4.59 2.92 27.40
CA GLY A 289 -3.97 1.60 27.42
C GLY A 289 -3.24 1.28 28.73
N SER A 290 -2.56 0.15 28.74
CA SER A 290 -1.79 -0.37 29.86
C SER A 290 -0.36 0.20 29.89
N LYS A 291 0.29 0.11 31.05
CA LYS A 291 1.72 0.47 31.17
C LYS A 291 2.60 -0.30 30.19
N LYS A 292 2.26 -1.55 29.86
CA LYS A 292 3.05 -2.38 28.92
C LYS A 292 2.96 -1.80 27.50
N GLU A 293 1.77 -1.44 27.05
CA GLU A 293 1.55 -0.83 25.73
C GLU A 293 2.22 0.55 25.65
N TYR A 294 2.09 1.37 26.70
CA TYR A 294 2.79 2.65 26.76
C TYR A 294 4.31 2.52 26.68
N GLU A 295 4.90 1.56 27.39
CA GLU A 295 6.35 1.34 27.34
C GLU A 295 6.81 0.80 25.98
N ALA A 296 5.98 -0.02 25.31
CA ALA A 296 6.29 -0.52 23.97
C ALA A 296 6.39 0.61 22.94
N LEU A 297 5.33 1.42 22.80
CA LEU A 297 5.34 2.55 21.87
C LEU A 297 6.38 3.60 22.25
N LYS A 298 6.59 3.83 23.55
CA LYS A 298 7.64 4.73 24.02
C LYS A 298 9.01 4.26 23.60
N ASN A 299 9.32 2.96 23.66
CA ASN A 299 10.63 2.44 23.25
C ASN A 299 10.88 2.63 21.76
N GLU A 300 9.85 2.48 20.93
CA GLU A 300 9.91 2.78 19.50
C GLU A 300 10.25 4.25 19.25
N PHE A 301 9.44 5.17 19.79
CA PHE A 301 9.73 6.60 19.67
C PHE A 301 11.06 6.99 20.32
N ALA A 302 11.50 6.35 21.40
CA ALA A 302 12.80 6.61 21.99
C ALA A 302 13.93 6.24 21.01
N GLY A 303 13.85 5.08 20.38
CA GLY A 303 14.82 4.65 19.37
C GLY A 303 14.96 5.64 18.23
N LEU A 304 13.84 6.15 17.72
CA LEU A 304 13.81 7.15 16.64
C LEU A 304 14.31 8.53 17.09
N ASN A 305 13.85 9.01 18.25
CA ASN A 305 14.24 10.33 18.78
C ASN A 305 15.72 10.41 19.20
N GLU A 306 16.44 9.28 19.26
CA GLU A 306 17.82 9.16 19.71
C GLU A 306 18.81 8.85 18.57
N GLN A 307 18.39 9.00 17.31
CA GLN A 307 19.24 8.70 16.15
C GLN A 307 20.30 9.77 15.86
N GLY A 308 20.20 10.94 16.49
CA GLY A 308 21.15 12.04 16.37
C GLY A 308 20.46 13.31 15.93
N CYS A 309 20.63 14.40 16.70
CA CYS A 309 19.93 15.66 16.45
C CYS A 309 20.74 16.52 15.46
N PRO A 310 20.17 16.91 14.31
CA PRO A 310 20.85 17.71 13.30
C PRO A 310 20.72 19.21 13.58
N LEU A 311 19.86 19.57 14.53
CA LEU A 311 19.54 20.94 14.91
C LEU A 311 20.50 21.43 16.01
N ASN A 312 20.68 22.76 16.09
CA ASN A 312 21.69 23.41 16.93
C ASN A 312 21.26 23.60 18.39
#